data_AF-A0AAF0C5U8-F1
#
_entry.id   AF-A0AAF0C5U8-F1
#
_cell.length_a   1.000
_cell.length_b   1.000
_cell.length_c   1.000
_cell.angle_alpha   90.00
_cell.angle_beta   90.00
_cell.angle_gamma   90.00
#
_symmetry.space_group_name_H-M   'P 1'
#
loop_
_entity.id
_entity.type
_entity.pdbx_description
1 polymer ?
#
loop_
_entity_poly.entity_id
_entity_poly.type
_entity_poly.pdbx_seq_one_letter_code
_entity_poly.pdbx_strand_id
1 'polypeptide(L)'
;MKLLSKKSYLLLFICFFSPFSAFAQTQANEPGKSYLYQLINSRLGYMQAVALYKWQHQRAIEDSAREQVVIEKSVAKAMEQGLTSEEITPFFQIQITLAKKIQAYYHKRWSGHGVPTQLLLPENAPSLEKIRAELISLGADIITRLAATDSSKASHDFEQFKQVVQHAALDINDKAALFKALSRIKPQPYASRLDRILSEKILYVGTTGDYRPFSFYADNKRAGIDIVLARDLARTLGASAVFLPTSWPGLLADLGTGQYDIMMSGISKKLFRQQLGLFSDSYHSGGKTPISLCRKKHQYNSLEKIDHPQTRLIVNKGGTNQRFVNQHIKQAQVLVHGDNTTVFEQILAGRADVMITDKIEVAVQAKNHPQLCGTMNGTLSYSAKAFLLGRDLIWLEYVDTWLEQVKNDGTLKQVFEQYL
;
A
#
# COMPACT_ATOMS: atom_id res chain seq x y z
N MET A 1 85.46 -7.84 -43.68
CA MET A 1 85.59 -7.85 -45.15
C MET A 1 84.68 -8.96 -45.71
N LYS A 2 83.55 -8.57 -46.33
CA LYS A 2 82.61 -9.34 -47.20
C LYS A 2 82.01 -10.68 -46.67
N LEU A 3 80.77 -11.11 -46.95
CA LEU A 3 79.53 -10.61 -47.58
C LEU A 3 78.50 -11.76 -47.42
N LEU A 4 77.23 -11.42 -47.16
CA LEU A 4 75.98 -12.04 -47.67
C LEU A 4 75.68 -13.53 -47.34
N SER A 5 74.45 -14.03 -47.25
CA SER A 5 73.06 -13.54 -47.27
C SER A 5 72.19 -14.81 -47.24
N LYS A 6 71.09 -14.82 -46.48
CA LYS A 6 69.75 -15.15 -47.01
C LYS A 6 68.67 -14.94 -45.95
N LYS A 7 67.63 -14.23 -46.38
CA LYS A 7 66.48 -13.75 -45.62
C LYS A 7 65.59 -14.90 -45.15
N SER A 8 65.14 -14.86 -43.90
CA SER A 8 63.96 -15.58 -43.40
C SER A 8 62.89 -14.57 -43.03
N TYR A 9 61.69 -14.71 -43.58
CA TYR A 9 60.53 -13.91 -43.24
C TYR A 9 59.95 -14.40 -41.91
N LEU A 10 59.99 -13.52 -40.90
CA LEU A 10 59.40 -13.71 -39.58
C LEU A 10 57.96 -13.19 -39.62
N LEU A 11 56.97 -14.09 -39.56
CA LEU A 11 55.56 -13.75 -39.31
C LEU A 11 55.41 -13.44 -37.81
N LEU A 12 55.33 -12.15 -37.48
CA LEU A 12 54.99 -11.67 -36.14
C LEU A 12 53.48 -11.88 -35.87
N PHE A 13 53.17 -12.80 -34.97
CA PHE A 13 51.94 -12.74 -34.17
C PHE A 13 52.23 -11.87 -32.94
N ILE A 14 51.77 -10.61 -32.96
CA ILE A 14 51.80 -9.75 -31.78
C ILE A 14 50.46 -9.87 -31.06
N CYS A 15 50.51 -10.50 -29.89
CA CYS A 15 49.55 -10.30 -28.82
C CYS A 15 49.59 -8.84 -28.34
N PHE A 16 48.45 -8.15 -28.30
CA PHE A 16 48.31 -6.94 -27.49
C PHE A 16 47.18 -7.11 -26.48
N PHE A 17 47.60 -7.03 -25.22
CA PHE A 17 46.80 -6.90 -24.02
C PHE A 17 46.49 -5.41 -23.80
N SER A 18 45.20 -5.07 -23.59
CA SER A 18 44.64 -3.92 -22.83
C SER A 18 44.92 -2.48 -23.36
N PRO A 19 44.24 -1.39 -22.89
CA PRO A 19 43.25 -1.26 -21.79
C PRO A 19 41.99 -0.39 -22.09
N PHE A 20 41.10 -0.34 -21.08
CA PHE A 20 40.12 0.72 -20.80
C PHE A 20 40.72 2.15 -20.95
N SER A 21 40.07 3.04 -21.72
CA SER A 21 39.53 4.36 -21.29
C SER A 21 39.28 5.34 -22.46
N ALA A 22 38.04 5.84 -22.49
CA ALA A 22 37.58 7.18 -22.91
C ALA A 22 37.96 7.75 -24.31
N PHE A 23 36.94 7.83 -25.17
CA PHE A 23 36.61 9.09 -25.87
C PHE A 23 35.12 9.34 -25.73
N ALA A 24 34.79 10.45 -25.05
CA ALA A 24 33.47 11.01 -24.91
C ALA A 24 33.38 12.29 -25.75
N GLN A 25 32.25 12.44 -26.44
CA GLN A 25 31.55 13.63 -26.96
C GLN A 25 30.97 13.25 -28.34
N THR A 26 29.69 13.42 -28.66
CA THR A 26 28.60 14.17 -28.03
C THR A 26 27.32 13.75 -28.75
N GLN A 27 26.36 13.18 -28.02
CA GLN A 27 24.93 13.36 -28.29
C GLN A 27 24.19 13.04 -26.99
N ALA A 28 23.72 14.10 -26.34
CA ALA A 28 22.89 14.02 -25.16
C ALA A 28 21.55 13.37 -25.52
N ASN A 29 21.42 12.06 -25.30
CA ASN A 29 20.12 11.39 -25.29
C ASN A 29 19.52 11.56 -23.90
N GLU A 30 18.32 12.13 -23.83
CA GLU A 30 17.64 12.39 -22.56
C GLU A 30 17.41 11.10 -21.74
N PRO A 31 17.70 11.07 -20.43
CA PRO A 31 17.63 9.86 -19.60
C PRO A 31 16.20 9.30 -19.34
N GLY A 32 15.15 9.92 -19.90
CA GLY A 32 13.78 9.72 -19.41
C GLY A 32 12.86 8.75 -20.16
N LYS A 33 12.91 8.70 -21.50
CA LYS A 33 11.93 7.93 -22.31
C LYS A 33 12.38 6.49 -22.58
N SER A 34 13.69 6.29 -22.76
CA SER A 34 14.30 4.97 -22.97
C SER A 34 14.03 4.00 -21.81
N TYR A 35 14.00 4.50 -20.57
CA TYR A 35 13.81 3.68 -19.38
C TYR A 35 12.38 3.11 -19.25
N LEU A 36 11.34 3.87 -19.60
CA LEU A 36 9.96 3.37 -19.59
C LEU A 36 9.80 2.17 -20.52
N TYR A 37 10.35 2.26 -21.73
CA TYR A 37 10.29 1.18 -22.71
C TYR A 37 11.08 -0.04 -22.26
N GLN A 38 12.20 0.17 -21.56
CA GLN A 38 12.97 -0.92 -20.94
C GLN A 38 12.16 -1.63 -19.86
N LEU A 39 11.45 -0.90 -18.99
CA LEU A 39 10.60 -1.53 -17.97
C LEU A 39 9.47 -2.36 -18.59
N ILE A 40 8.82 -1.85 -19.63
CA ILE A 40 7.80 -2.58 -20.40
C ILE A 40 8.40 -3.84 -21.03
N ASN A 41 9.58 -3.73 -21.65
CA ASN A 41 10.28 -4.85 -22.26
C ASN A 41 10.67 -5.90 -21.21
N SER A 42 11.23 -5.50 -20.07
CA SER A 42 11.59 -6.39 -18.96
C SER A 42 10.36 -7.16 -18.48
N ARG A 43 9.23 -6.47 -18.26
CA ARG A 43 7.98 -7.09 -17.80
C ARG A 43 7.46 -8.15 -18.78
N LEU A 44 7.53 -7.88 -20.09
CA LEU A 44 7.19 -8.85 -21.13
C LEU A 44 8.20 -10.01 -21.18
N GLY A 45 9.49 -9.75 -20.95
CA GLY A 45 10.54 -10.76 -20.91
C GLY A 45 10.36 -11.83 -19.83
N TYR A 46 9.78 -11.47 -18.67
CA TYR A 46 9.44 -12.45 -17.62
C TYR A 46 8.46 -13.53 -18.06
N MET A 47 7.76 -13.35 -19.19
CA MET A 47 6.74 -14.30 -19.64
C MET A 47 7.32 -15.64 -20.09
N GLN A 48 8.62 -15.72 -20.42
CA GLN A 48 9.29 -17.02 -20.60
C GLN A 48 9.35 -17.82 -19.30
N ALA A 49 9.67 -17.18 -18.18
CA ALA A 49 9.72 -17.81 -16.87
C ALA A 49 8.32 -18.20 -16.37
N VAL A 50 7.31 -17.36 -16.62
CA VAL A 50 5.90 -17.70 -16.33
C VAL A 50 5.45 -18.90 -17.17
N ALA A 51 5.77 -18.91 -18.47
CA ALA A 51 5.45 -20.03 -19.36
C ALA A 51 6.08 -21.33 -18.86
N LEU A 52 7.35 -21.27 -18.44
CA LEU A 52 8.12 -22.42 -17.94
C LEU A 52 7.48 -22.98 -16.67
N TYR A 53 7.17 -22.11 -15.71
CA TYR A 53 6.49 -22.53 -14.48
C TYR A 53 5.17 -23.25 -14.79
N LYS A 54 4.34 -22.64 -15.65
CA LYS A 54 3.04 -23.20 -16.02
C LYS A 54 3.16 -24.51 -16.78
N TRP A 55 4.17 -24.65 -17.64
CA TRP A 55 4.48 -25.88 -18.35
C TRP A 55 4.82 -27.02 -17.38
N GLN A 56 5.75 -26.78 -16.44
CA GLN A 56 6.19 -27.79 -15.46
C GLN A 56 5.06 -28.23 -14.51
N HIS A 57 4.13 -27.32 -14.20
CA HIS A 57 3.03 -27.56 -13.25
C HIS A 57 1.68 -27.84 -13.94
N GLN A 58 1.66 -28.03 -15.26
CA GLN A 58 0.45 -28.29 -16.05
C GLN A 58 -0.67 -27.25 -15.81
N ARG A 59 -0.30 -25.98 -15.69
CA ARG A 59 -1.24 -24.86 -15.45
C ARG A 59 -1.62 -24.19 -16.77
N ALA A 60 -2.88 -23.77 -16.87
CA ALA A 60 -3.39 -23.03 -18.02
C ALA A 60 -2.72 -21.65 -18.17
N ILE A 61 -2.54 -21.19 -19.42
CA ILE A 61 -2.07 -19.83 -19.73
C ILE A 61 -3.13 -18.80 -19.30
N GLU A 62 -4.40 -19.08 -19.57
CA GLU A 62 -5.53 -18.27 -19.13
C GLU A 62 -5.72 -18.36 -17.62
N ASP A 63 -5.83 -17.21 -16.94
CA ASP A 63 -6.07 -17.13 -15.50
C ASP A 63 -6.83 -15.83 -15.17
N SER A 64 -8.14 -15.83 -15.41
CA SER A 64 -9.00 -14.64 -15.29
C SER A 64 -8.96 -14.03 -13.88
N ALA A 65 -8.95 -14.86 -12.83
CA ALA A 65 -8.85 -14.40 -11.45
C ALA A 65 -7.52 -13.67 -11.21
N ARG A 66 -6.41 -14.18 -11.74
CA ARG A 66 -5.11 -13.51 -11.60
C ARG A 66 -5.01 -12.25 -12.47
N GLU A 67 -5.56 -12.28 -13.68
CA GLU A 67 -5.61 -11.13 -14.59
C GLU A 67 -6.35 -9.96 -13.94
N GLN A 68 -7.48 -10.24 -13.30
CA GLN A 68 -8.24 -9.26 -12.53
C GLN A 68 -7.40 -8.65 -11.39
N VAL A 69 -6.70 -9.48 -10.59
CA VAL A 69 -5.81 -8.99 -9.52
C VAL A 69 -4.68 -8.10 -10.05
N VAL A 70 -4.14 -8.39 -11.24
CA VAL A 70 -3.11 -7.55 -11.87
C VAL A 70 -3.70 -6.19 -12.25
N ILE A 71 -4.90 -6.16 -12.86
CA ILE A 71 -5.57 -4.90 -13.20
C ILE A 71 -5.88 -4.08 -11.96
N GLU A 72 -6.50 -4.68 -10.93
CA GLU A 72 -6.87 -3.98 -9.69
C GLU A 72 -5.65 -3.35 -9.00
N LYS A 73 -4.55 -4.11 -8.88
CA LYS A 73 -3.32 -3.58 -8.27
C LYS A 73 -2.69 -2.48 -9.12
N SER A 74 -2.65 -2.64 -10.44
CA SER A 74 -2.14 -1.62 -11.35
C SER A 74 -2.99 -0.34 -11.30
N VAL A 75 -4.31 -0.47 -11.28
CA VAL A 75 -5.24 0.67 -11.18
C VAL A 75 -5.06 1.39 -9.84
N ALA A 76 -5.05 0.66 -8.73
CA ALA A 76 -4.81 1.26 -7.41
C ALA A 76 -3.50 2.05 -7.39
N LYS A 77 -2.41 1.45 -7.89
CA LYS A 77 -1.10 2.12 -7.97
C LYS A 77 -1.09 3.33 -8.91
N ALA A 78 -1.84 3.28 -10.02
CA ALA A 78 -1.95 4.39 -10.96
C ALA A 78 -2.66 5.59 -10.34
N MET A 79 -3.72 5.31 -9.58
CA MET A 79 -4.50 6.32 -8.87
C MET A 79 -3.72 6.97 -7.72
N GLU A 80 -2.79 6.25 -7.09
CA GLU A 80 -1.83 6.84 -6.15
C GLU A 80 -1.02 7.97 -6.81
N GLN A 81 -0.67 7.79 -8.09
CA GLN A 81 0.21 8.66 -8.86
C GLN A 81 -0.56 9.67 -9.73
N GLY A 82 -1.88 9.79 -9.56
CA GLY A 82 -2.70 10.75 -10.29
C GLY A 82 -3.10 10.34 -11.71
N LEU A 83 -2.95 9.05 -12.06
CA LEU A 83 -3.49 8.47 -13.28
C LEU A 83 -4.88 7.89 -13.03
N THR A 84 -5.76 7.93 -14.02
CA THR A 84 -7.12 7.40 -13.90
C THR A 84 -7.20 5.92 -14.27
N SER A 85 -8.25 5.25 -13.79
CA SER A 85 -8.55 3.87 -14.21
C SER A 85 -8.76 3.76 -15.73
N GLU A 86 -9.40 4.75 -16.36
CA GLU A 86 -9.68 4.78 -17.80
C GLU A 86 -8.39 4.85 -18.64
N GLU A 87 -7.38 5.56 -18.13
CA GLU A 87 -6.08 5.69 -18.79
C GLU A 87 -5.26 4.40 -18.71
N ILE A 88 -5.20 3.81 -17.51
CA ILE A 88 -4.22 2.74 -17.23
C ILE A 88 -4.74 1.34 -17.58
N THR A 89 -6.06 1.12 -17.47
CA THR A 89 -6.67 -0.20 -17.66
C THR A 89 -6.43 -0.77 -19.07
N PRO A 90 -6.67 -0.02 -20.16
CA PRO A 90 -6.42 -0.52 -21.51
C PRO A 90 -4.95 -0.92 -21.74
N PHE A 91 -4.02 -0.21 -21.10
CA PHE A 91 -2.58 -0.47 -21.21
C PHE A 91 -2.16 -1.78 -20.52
N PHE A 92 -2.68 -2.08 -19.33
CA PHE A 92 -2.40 -3.37 -18.71
C PHE A 92 -3.18 -4.53 -19.34
N GLN A 93 -4.38 -4.30 -19.87
CA GLN A 93 -5.14 -5.31 -20.63
C GLN A 93 -4.39 -5.76 -21.90
N ILE A 94 -3.82 -4.82 -22.68
CA ILE A 94 -3.02 -5.20 -23.83
C ILE A 94 -1.73 -5.91 -23.40
N GLN A 95 -1.07 -5.48 -22.30
CA GLN A 95 0.09 -6.19 -21.78
C GLN A 95 -0.24 -7.62 -21.33
N ILE A 96 -1.41 -7.86 -20.73
CA ILE A 96 -1.88 -9.21 -20.38
C ILE A 96 -2.10 -10.04 -21.65
N THR A 97 -2.73 -9.46 -22.67
CA THR A 97 -2.96 -10.12 -23.97
C THR A 97 -1.64 -10.55 -24.61
N LEU A 98 -0.67 -9.63 -24.67
CA LEU A 98 0.67 -9.92 -25.21
C LEU A 98 1.44 -10.91 -24.34
N ALA A 99 1.28 -10.83 -23.02
CA ALA A 99 1.87 -11.81 -22.10
C ALA A 99 1.36 -13.23 -22.37
N LYS A 100 0.07 -13.40 -22.69
CA LYS A 100 -0.49 -14.69 -23.08
C LYS A 100 0.04 -15.16 -24.44
N LYS A 101 0.16 -14.26 -25.42
CA LYS A 101 0.79 -14.55 -26.73
C LYS A 101 2.23 -15.04 -26.57
N ILE A 102 3.02 -14.40 -25.71
CA ILE A 102 4.40 -14.81 -25.40
C ILE A 102 4.43 -16.20 -24.76
N GLN A 103 3.58 -16.46 -23.77
CA GLN A 103 3.52 -17.78 -23.13
C GLN A 103 3.16 -18.89 -24.13
N ALA A 104 2.17 -18.64 -24.99
CA ALA A 104 1.74 -19.58 -26.03
C ALA A 104 2.85 -19.86 -27.05
N TYR A 105 3.62 -18.84 -27.43
CA TYR A 105 4.80 -18.99 -28.29
C TYR A 105 5.81 -19.99 -27.71
N TYR A 106 6.14 -19.88 -26.42
CA TYR A 106 7.07 -20.81 -25.77
C TYR A 106 6.50 -22.22 -25.62
N HIS A 107 5.24 -22.35 -25.17
CA HIS A 107 4.57 -23.66 -25.08
C HIS A 107 4.53 -24.38 -26.44
N LYS A 108 4.22 -23.66 -27.52
CA LYS A 108 4.26 -24.22 -28.89
C LYS A 108 5.66 -24.70 -29.27
N ARG A 109 6.69 -23.91 -28.95
CA ARG A 109 8.09 -24.27 -29.25
C ARG A 109 8.54 -25.51 -28.46
N TRP A 110 8.23 -25.57 -27.18
CA TRP A 110 8.58 -26.70 -26.30
C TRP A 110 7.80 -27.97 -26.62
N SER A 111 6.57 -27.84 -27.11
CA SER A 111 5.80 -28.99 -27.62
C SER A 111 6.50 -29.67 -28.81
N GLY A 112 7.23 -28.91 -29.63
CA GLY A 112 7.96 -29.44 -30.79
C GLY A 112 9.41 -29.84 -30.51
N HIS A 113 10.11 -29.14 -29.61
CA HIS A 113 11.57 -29.27 -29.44
C HIS A 113 12.00 -29.62 -28.01
N GLY A 114 11.05 -29.79 -27.09
CA GLY A 114 11.32 -29.89 -25.66
C GLY A 114 11.69 -28.55 -25.03
N VAL A 115 11.72 -28.53 -23.70
CA VAL A 115 12.22 -27.37 -22.94
C VAL A 115 13.75 -27.40 -22.96
N PRO A 116 14.44 -26.29 -23.31
CA PRO A 116 15.90 -26.20 -23.24
C PRO A 116 16.44 -26.66 -21.88
N THR A 117 17.44 -27.52 -21.88
CA THR A 117 18.00 -28.12 -20.65
C THR A 117 18.54 -27.08 -19.68
N GLN A 118 19.07 -25.94 -20.15
CA GLN A 118 19.52 -24.86 -19.27
C GLN A 118 18.39 -24.28 -18.41
N LEU A 119 17.17 -24.21 -18.95
CA LEU A 119 16.01 -23.69 -18.22
C LEU A 119 15.50 -24.66 -17.15
N LEU A 120 15.89 -25.93 -17.22
CA LEU A 120 15.48 -26.97 -16.27
C LEU A 120 16.43 -27.09 -15.07
N LEU A 121 17.53 -26.34 -15.06
CA LEU A 121 18.48 -26.35 -13.95
C LEU A 121 17.81 -25.79 -12.66
N PRO A 122 18.08 -26.35 -11.47
CA PRO A 122 17.44 -25.91 -10.22
C PRO A 122 17.64 -24.43 -9.88
N GLU A 123 18.78 -23.87 -10.25
CA GLU A 123 19.09 -22.44 -10.13
C GLU A 123 18.20 -21.54 -11.00
N ASN A 124 17.64 -22.10 -12.07
CA ASN A 124 16.75 -21.43 -13.02
C ASN A 124 15.28 -21.80 -12.80
N ALA A 125 14.98 -22.70 -11.84
CA ALA A 125 13.63 -23.13 -11.51
C ALA A 125 12.86 -21.95 -10.89
N PRO A 126 11.88 -21.38 -11.60
CA PRO A 126 11.31 -20.13 -11.16
C PRO A 126 10.28 -20.37 -10.04
N SER A 127 10.47 -19.74 -8.88
CA SER A 127 9.38 -19.62 -7.91
C SER A 127 8.32 -18.66 -8.45
N LEU A 128 7.08 -19.12 -8.58
CA LEU A 128 5.98 -18.28 -9.05
C LEU A 128 5.76 -17.08 -8.12
N GLU A 129 6.03 -17.23 -6.81
CA GLU A 129 5.94 -16.12 -5.86
C GLU A 129 6.97 -15.02 -6.16
N LYS A 130 8.22 -15.40 -6.41
CA LYS A 130 9.29 -14.47 -6.81
C LYS A 130 8.97 -13.78 -8.13
N ILE A 131 8.55 -14.52 -9.16
CA ILE A 131 8.14 -13.91 -10.43
C ILE A 131 7.00 -12.91 -10.21
N ARG A 132 6.00 -13.27 -9.40
CA ARG A 132 4.86 -12.40 -9.11
C ARG A 132 5.29 -11.13 -8.39
N ALA A 133 6.23 -11.21 -7.45
CA ALA A 133 6.77 -10.03 -6.77
C ALA A 133 7.47 -9.08 -7.75
N GLU A 134 8.34 -9.61 -8.62
CA GLU A 134 9.03 -8.81 -9.65
C GLU A 134 8.07 -8.16 -10.64
N LEU A 135 7.06 -8.92 -11.12
CA LEU A 135 6.05 -8.38 -12.03
C LEU A 135 5.19 -7.28 -11.39
N ILE A 136 4.96 -7.35 -10.07
CA ILE A 136 4.29 -6.28 -9.32
C ILE A 136 5.20 -5.06 -9.22
N SER A 137 6.49 -5.24 -8.89
CA SER A 137 7.46 -4.15 -8.83
C SER A 137 7.58 -3.42 -10.17
N LEU A 138 7.81 -4.17 -11.26
CA LEU A 138 7.90 -3.60 -12.60
C LEU A 138 6.60 -2.88 -13.01
N GLY A 139 5.44 -3.42 -12.64
CA GLY A 139 4.15 -2.74 -12.86
C GLY A 139 4.08 -1.39 -12.16
N ALA A 140 4.51 -1.32 -10.90
CA ALA A 140 4.55 -0.10 -10.12
C ALA A 140 5.56 0.92 -10.66
N ASP A 141 6.73 0.47 -11.12
CA ASP A 141 7.76 1.34 -11.70
C ASP A 141 7.30 1.93 -13.03
N ILE A 142 6.64 1.13 -13.88
CA ILE A 142 6.02 1.60 -15.13
C ILE A 142 5.01 2.69 -14.82
N ILE A 143 4.10 2.47 -13.87
CA ILE A 143 3.08 3.45 -13.47
C ILE A 143 3.71 4.74 -12.94
N THR A 144 4.69 4.64 -12.06
CA THR A 144 5.40 5.79 -11.49
C THR A 144 6.05 6.62 -12.60
N ARG A 145 6.64 5.95 -13.60
CA ARG A 145 7.26 6.63 -14.74
C ARG A 145 6.22 7.26 -15.67
N LEU A 146 5.10 6.60 -15.90
CA LEU A 146 3.99 7.13 -16.69
C LEU A 146 3.43 8.41 -16.06
N ALA A 147 3.19 8.40 -14.75
CA ALA A 147 2.70 9.55 -14.02
C ALA A 147 3.68 10.72 -13.99
N ALA A 148 4.99 10.43 -13.94
CA ALA A 148 6.04 11.46 -13.97
C ALA A 148 6.29 12.06 -15.36
N THR A 149 5.63 11.56 -16.42
CA THR A 149 5.86 12.02 -17.79
C THR A 149 4.97 13.23 -18.08
N ASP A 150 5.58 14.42 -18.21
CA ASP A 150 4.89 15.67 -18.55
C ASP A 150 4.08 15.54 -19.85
N SER A 151 2.75 15.66 -19.74
CA SER A 151 1.78 15.51 -20.83
C SER A 151 1.97 16.52 -21.96
N SER A 152 2.65 17.64 -21.71
CA SER A 152 2.99 18.67 -22.71
C SER A 152 4.25 18.35 -23.55
N LYS A 153 5.10 17.41 -23.07
CA LYS A 153 6.34 16.95 -23.73
C LYS A 153 6.32 15.48 -24.14
N ALA A 154 5.21 14.79 -23.87
CA ALA A 154 5.00 13.37 -24.13
C ALA A 154 4.68 13.06 -25.60
N SER A 155 5.51 13.49 -26.56
CA SER A 155 5.58 12.77 -27.83
C SER A 155 6.26 11.42 -27.54
N HIS A 156 5.47 10.37 -27.48
CA HIS A 156 6.00 9.01 -27.48
C HIS A 156 6.59 8.75 -28.87
N ASP A 157 7.81 8.24 -28.93
CA ASP A 157 8.46 7.87 -30.19
C ASP A 157 8.26 6.36 -30.46
N PHE A 158 7.52 6.05 -31.54
CA PHE A 158 7.26 4.67 -31.94
C PHE A 158 8.51 3.99 -32.50
N GLU A 159 9.43 4.70 -33.14
CA GLU A 159 10.67 4.12 -33.67
C GLU A 159 11.55 3.65 -32.51
N GLN A 160 11.76 4.51 -31.52
CA GLN A 160 12.49 4.14 -30.30
C GLN A 160 11.79 3.00 -29.55
N PHE A 161 10.45 3.03 -29.45
CA PHE A 161 9.68 1.97 -28.80
C PHE A 161 9.91 0.61 -29.48
N LYS A 162 9.85 0.56 -30.82
CA LYS A 162 10.08 -0.66 -31.59
C LYS A 162 11.48 -1.22 -31.38
N GLN A 163 12.49 -0.34 -31.26
CA GLN A 163 13.88 -0.72 -31.05
C GLN A 163 14.10 -1.34 -29.67
N VAL A 164 13.46 -0.81 -28.63
CA VAL A 164 13.64 -1.26 -27.23
C VAL A 164 12.77 -2.49 -26.91
N VAL A 165 11.50 -2.49 -27.30
CA VAL A 165 10.59 -3.60 -27.02
C VAL A 165 10.80 -4.70 -28.06
N GLN A 166 11.65 -5.66 -27.71
CA GLN A 166 12.06 -6.76 -28.57
C GLN A 166 11.73 -8.09 -27.92
N HIS A 167 10.77 -8.78 -28.51
CA HIS A 167 10.43 -10.13 -28.11
C HIS A 167 10.05 -10.95 -29.34
N ALA A 168 10.58 -12.16 -29.48
CA ALA A 168 10.43 -12.99 -30.68
C ALA A 168 8.96 -13.36 -31.01
N ALA A 169 8.11 -13.40 -29.98
CA ALA A 169 6.68 -13.67 -30.11
C ALA A 169 5.82 -12.46 -30.56
N LEU A 170 6.41 -11.25 -30.60
CA LEU A 170 5.67 -10.01 -30.85
C LEU A 170 5.98 -9.46 -32.24
N ASP A 171 4.93 -9.28 -33.04
CA ASP A 171 5.01 -8.66 -34.36
C ASP A 171 4.80 -7.14 -34.29
N ILE A 172 4.86 -6.48 -35.45
CA ILE A 172 4.71 -5.02 -35.54
C ILE A 172 3.33 -4.54 -35.10
N ASN A 173 2.28 -5.34 -35.30
CA ASN A 173 0.92 -4.98 -34.94
C ASN A 173 0.72 -5.07 -33.43
N ASP A 174 1.31 -6.07 -32.77
CA ASP A 174 1.34 -6.16 -31.31
C ASP A 174 2.02 -4.94 -30.70
N LYS A 175 3.20 -4.58 -31.24
CA LYS A 175 3.97 -3.42 -30.79
C LYS A 175 3.19 -2.12 -31.01
N ALA A 176 2.51 -1.98 -32.15
CA ALA A 176 1.66 -0.83 -32.45
C ALA A 176 0.44 -0.75 -31.50
N ALA A 177 -0.21 -1.87 -31.18
CA ALA A 177 -1.33 -1.91 -30.26
C ALA A 177 -0.92 -1.50 -28.83
N LEU A 178 0.20 -2.05 -28.34
CA LEU A 178 0.77 -1.69 -27.03
C LEU A 178 1.18 -0.21 -26.99
N PHE A 179 1.84 0.28 -28.04
CA PHE A 179 2.25 1.68 -28.14
C PHE A 179 1.05 2.64 -28.21
N LYS A 180 -0.01 2.25 -28.92
CA LYS A 180 -1.26 3.02 -28.99
C LYS A 180 -1.94 3.11 -27.63
N ALA A 181 -1.96 2.01 -26.85
CA ALA A 181 -2.49 2.04 -25.49
C ALA A 181 -1.63 2.92 -24.58
N LEU A 182 -0.30 2.84 -24.70
CA LEU A 182 0.65 3.68 -23.99
C LEU A 182 0.44 5.18 -24.27
N SER A 183 0.33 5.55 -25.55
CA SER A 183 0.20 6.95 -25.99
C SER A 183 -1.13 7.61 -25.61
N ARG A 184 -2.12 6.82 -25.17
CA ARG A 184 -3.40 7.33 -24.63
C ARG A 184 -3.30 7.76 -23.17
N ILE A 185 -2.27 7.30 -22.45
CA ILE A 185 -2.03 7.68 -21.07
C ILE A 185 -1.52 9.12 -21.08
N LYS A 186 -2.39 10.04 -20.68
CA LYS A 186 -2.07 11.46 -20.56
C LYS A 186 -2.24 11.83 -19.11
N PRO A 187 -1.21 11.70 -18.24
CA PRO A 187 -1.35 12.07 -16.85
C PRO A 187 -1.97 13.46 -16.72
N GLN A 188 -3.25 13.47 -16.36
CA GLN A 188 -3.96 14.63 -15.86
C GLN A 188 -4.02 14.38 -14.36
N PRO A 189 -3.01 14.82 -13.59
CA PRO A 189 -3.10 14.71 -12.15
C PRO A 189 -4.38 15.44 -11.74
N TYR A 190 -5.34 14.70 -11.19
CA TYR A 190 -6.49 15.33 -10.53
C TYR A 190 -5.96 16.41 -9.59
N ALA A 191 -6.49 17.63 -9.69
CA ALA A 191 -6.03 18.73 -8.87
C ALA A 191 -6.26 18.45 -7.37
N SER A 192 -7.28 17.63 -7.06
CA SER A 192 -7.56 17.10 -5.73
C SER A 192 -8.05 15.65 -5.77
N ARG A 193 -7.90 14.93 -4.65
CA ARG A 193 -8.60 13.67 -4.35
C ARG A 193 -10.11 13.82 -4.50
N LEU A 194 -10.67 15.00 -4.21
CA LEU A 194 -12.08 15.28 -4.44
C LEU A 194 -12.46 15.04 -5.90
N ASP A 195 -11.69 15.58 -6.85
CA ASP A 195 -11.96 15.42 -8.29
C ASP A 195 -11.86 13.95 -8.71
N ARG A 196 -10.86 13.23 -8.19
CA ARG A 196 -10.70 11.78 -8.42
C ARG A 196 -11.94 11.02 -7.94
N ILE A 197 -12.38 11.25 -6.71
CA ILE A 197 -13.54 10.55 -6.13
C ILE A 197 -14.82 10.88 -6.91
N LEU A 198 -15.00 12.15 -7.32
CA LEU A 198 -16.17 12.57 -8.10
C LEU A 198 -16.18 11.97 -9.51
N SER A 199 -15.02 11.80 -10.13
CA SER A 199 -14.86 11.16 -11.43
C SER A 199 -15.10 9.65 -11.36
N GLU A 200 -14.43 8.97 -10.43
CA GLU A 200 -14.37 7.50 -10.38
C GLU A 200 -15.46 6.87 -9.53
N LYS A 201 -16.19 7.67 -8.75
CA LYS A 201 -17.27 7.23 -7.85
C LYS A 201 -16.83 6.18 -6.82
N ILE A 202 -15.58 6.26 -6.38
CA ILE A 202 -15.01 5.38 -5.35
C ILE A 202 -14.27 6.21 -4.31
N LEU A 203 -14.54 5.97 -3.03
CA LEU A 203 -13.81 6.52 -1.89
C LEU A 203 -13.03 5.40 -1.19
N TYR A 204 -11.70 5.45 -1.19
CA TYR A 204 -10.84 4.49 -0.51
C TYR A 204 -10.59 4.91 0.94
N VAL A 205 -11.08 4.09 1.87
CA VAL A 205 -11.08 4.36 3.30
C VAL A 205 -10.13 3.40 4.01
N GLY A 206 -9.05 3.94 4.57
CA GLY A 206 -8.10 3.19 5.39
C GLY A 206 -8.62 2.98 6.80
N THR A 207 -8.66 1.73 7.27
CA THR A 207 -9.15 1.42 8.62
C THR A 207 -8.54 0.13 9.19
N THR A 208 -8.36 0.07 10.51
CA THR A 208 -7.64 -1.03 11.18
C THR A 208 -8.53 -2.23 11.49
N GLY A 209 -9.83 -2.00 11.74
CA GLY A 209 -10.79 -3.07 12.02
C GLY A 209 -10.59 -3.76 13.38
N ASP A 210 -9.85 -3.15 14.30
CA ASP A 210 -9.45 -3.74 15.58
C ASP A 210 -9.72 -2.83 16.80
N TYR A 211 -10.55 -1.79 16.65
CA TYR A 211 -10.77 -0.75 17.66
C TYR A 211 -12.24 -0.38 17.85
N ARG A 212 -12.91 -1.05 18.79
CA ARG A 212 -14.28 -0.73 19.21
C ARG A 212 -14.31 0.59 20.02
N PRO A 213 -15.29 1.49 19.80
CA PRO A 213 -16.45 1.39 18.90
C PRO A 213 -16.24 1.92 17.47
N PHE A 214 -15.03 2.35 17.12
CA PHE A 214 -14.79 3.09 15.87
C PHE A 214 -14.76 2.20 14.63
N SER A 215 -13.95 1.15 14.63
CA SER A 215 -13.75 0.25 13.50
C SER A 215 -13.42 -1.14 13.99
N PHE A 216 -14.30 -2.10 13.71
CA PHE A 216 -14.16 -3.48 14.13
C PHE A 216 -14.93 -4.43 13.20
N TYR A 217 -14.76 -5.73 13.41
CA TYR A 217 -15.58 -6.75 12.74
C TYR A 217 -16.71 -7.23 13.66
N ALA A 218 -17.94 -7.24 13.12
CA ALA A 218 -19.11 -7.91 13.67
C ALA A 218 -19.68 -8.83 12.59
N ASP A 219 -19.89 -10.11 12.90
CA ASP A 219 -20.38 -11.12 11.95
C ASP A 219 -19.60 -11.13 10.62
N ASN A 220 -18.26 -11.09 10.71
CA ASN A 220 -17.33 -10.99 9.59
C ASN A 220 -17.51 -9.76 8.67
N LYS A 221 -18.28 -8.76 9.10
CA LYS A 221 -18.48 -7.50 8.39
C LYS A 221 -17.87 -6.34 9.17
N ARG A 222 -17.35 -5.34 8.45
CA ARG A 222 -16.88 -4.09 9.07
C ARG A 222 -18.05 -3.32 9.67
N ALA A 223 -17.91 -2.95 10.93
CA ALA A 223 -18.85 -2.21 11.75
C ALA A 223 -18.12 -1.16 12.61
N GLY A 224 -18.88 -0.23 13.16
CA GLY A 224 -18.37 0.84 14.01
C GLY A 224 -18.69 2.23 13.50
N ILE A 225 -18.48 3.21 14.38
CA ILE A 225 -18.77 4.63 14.15
C ILE A 225 -18.12 5.11 12.85
N ASP A 226 -16.82 4.86 12.68
CA ASP A 226 -16.06 5.36 11.53
C ASP A 226 -16.45 4.65 10.23
N ILE A 227 -16.92 3.41 10.31
CA ILE A 227 -17.43 2.67 9.15
C ILE A 227 -18.77 3.25 8.68
N VAL A 228 -19.64 3.65 9.60
CA VAL A 228 -20.91 4.31 9.26
C VAL A 228 -20.66 5.68 8.68
N LEU A 229 -19.80 6.49 9.32
CA LEU A 229 -19.43 7.82 8.84
C LEU A 229 -18.73 7.76 7.46
N ALA A 230 -17.89 6.76 7.21
CA ALA A 230 -17.26 6.56 5.90
C ALA A 230 -18.27 6.31 4.77
N ARG A 231 -19.29 5.47 5.04
CA ARG A 231 -20.37 5.21 4.08
C ARG A 231 -21.23 6.44 3.86
N ASP A 232 -21.43 7.24 4.90
CA ASP A 232 -22.17 8.49 4.82
C ASP A 232 -21.43 9.52 3.93
N LEU A 233 -20.14 9.76 4.16
CA LEU A 233 -19.30 10.61 3.32
C LEU A 233 -19.28 10.14 1.85
N ALA A 234 -19.13 8.83 1.62
CA ALA A 234 -19.17 8.30 0.25
C ALA A 234 -20.52 8.57 -0.44
N ARG A 235 -21.63 8.48 0.31
CA ARG A 235 -22.98 8.76 -0.19
C ARG A 235 -23.12 10.21 -0.67
N THR A 236 -22.58 11.19 0.07
CA THR A 236 -22.66 12.61 -0.33
C THR A 236 -21.91 12.89 -1.64
N LEU A 237 -20.87 12.10 -1.94
CA LEU A 237 -20.08 12.16 -3.16
C LEU A 237 -20.69 11.37 -4.33
N GLY A 238 -21.80 10.66 -4.10
CA GLY A 238 -22.35 9.68 -5.05
C GLY A 238 -21.37 8.53 -5.34
N ALA A 239 -20.50 8.21 -4.39
CA ALA A 239 -19.43 7.24 -4.50
C ALA A 239 -19.69 5.98 -3.63
N SER A 240 -18.98 4.90 -3.92
CA SER A 240 -18.92 3.71 -3.07
C SER A 240 -17.70 3.76 -2.15
N ALA A 241 -17.89 3.48 -0.85
CA ALA A 241 -16.79 3.32 0.10
C ALA A 241 -16.12 1.95 -0.05
N VAL A 242 -14.85 1.95 -0.46
CA VAL A 242 -13.98 0.76 -0.51
C VAL A 242 -13.06 0.80 0.70
N PHE A 243 -13.22 -0.17 1.60
CA PHE A 243 -12.47 -0.21 2.84
C PHE A 243 -11.18 -1.01 2.68
N LEU A 244 -10.04 -0.33 2.76
CA LEU A 244 -8.71 -0.94 2.67
C LEU A 244 -8.16 -1.22 4.08
N PRO A 245 -7.57 -2.40 4.33
CA PRO A 245 -7.00 -2.73 5.63
C PRO A 245 -5.68 -1.97 5.86
N THR A 246 -5.48 -1.48 7.09
CA THR A 246 -4.19 -0.94 7.57
C THR A 246 -3.94 -1.42 9.00
N SER A 247 -2.82 -1.01 9.61
CA SER A 247 -2.48 -1.31 11.01
C SER A 247 -1.98 -0.06 11.73
N TRP A 248 -2.05 -0.04 13.06
CA TRP A 248 -1.53 1.09 13.84
C TRP A 248 -0.04 1.41 13.58
N PRO A 249 0.87 0.43 13.44
CA PRO A 249 2.24 0.69 13.03
C PRO A 249 2.37 1.14 11.57
N GLY A 250 1.55 0.60 10.67
CA GLY A 250 1.59 0.88 9.22
C GLY A 250 0.93 2.19 8.81
N LEU A 251 0.01 2.74 9.63
CA LEU A 251 -0.86 3.86 9.31
C LEU A 251 -0.18 5.03 8.56
N LEU A 252 0.98 5.48 9.03
CA LEU A 252 1.68 6.62 8.42
C LEU A 252 2.42 6.25 7.13
N ALA A 253 3.00 5.05 7.05
CA ALA A 253 3.63 4.56 5.83
C ALA A 253 2.58 4.35 4.74
N ASP A 254 1.46 3.75 5.12
CA ASP A 254 0.29 3.50 4.29
C ASP A 254 -0.30 4.80 3.75
N LEU A 255 -0.40 5.86 4.56
CA LEU A 255 -0.82 7.18 4.10
C LEU A 255 0.10 7.72 3.00
N GLY A 256 1.41 7.55 3.17
CA GLY A 256 2.41 7.97 2.20
C GLY A 256 2.37 7.22 0.87
N THR A 257 1.70 6.06 0.80
CA THR A 257 1.50 5.34 -0.47
C THR A 257 0.49 6.02 -1.37
N GLY A 258 -0.47 6.78 -0.80
CA GLY A 258 -1.56 7.38 -1.57
C GLY A 258 -2.70 6.42 -1.92
N GLN A 259 -2.70 5.19 -1.40
CA GLN A 259 -3.77 4.19 -1.63
C GLN A 259 -5.10 4.56 -0.97
N TYR A 260 -5.08 5.49 -0.01
CA TYR A 260 -6.23 5.89 0.79
C TYR A 260 -6.53 7.36 0.53
N ASP A 261 -7.80 7.70 0.28
CA ASP A 261 -8.22 9.11 0.24
C ASP A 261 -8.38 9.67 1.65
N ILE A 262 -8.83 8.82 2.58
CA ILE A 262 -9.10 9.16 3.97
C ILE A 262 -8.88 7.95 4.87
N MET A 263 -8.36 8.17 6.08
CA MET A 263 -8.24 7.14 7.10
C MET A 263 -9.22 7.41 8.24
N MET A 264 -10.08 6.44 8.51
CA MET A 264 -11.17 6.51 9.48
C MET A 264 -11.10 5.28 10.38
N SER A 265 -10.50 5.43 11.57
CA SER A 265 -10.31 4.34 12.53
C SER A 265 -10.13 4.78 14.00
N GLY A 266 -10.79 5.85 14.44
CA GLY A 266 -10.62 6.38 15.80
C GLY A 266 -9.25 7.01 16.03
N ILE A 267 -8.74 7.71 15.00
CA ILE A 267 -7.35 8.20 14.98
C ILE A 267 -7.24 9.48 15.82
N SER A 268 -6.38 9.45 16.84
CA SER A 268 -6.08 10.65 17.63
C SER A 268 -5.24 11.67 16.85
N LYS A 269 -5.61 12.95 16.89
CA LYS A 269 -4.78 14.07 16.40
C LYS A 269 -3.46 14.11 17.18
N LYS A 270 -2.34 14.07 16.45
CA LYS A 270 -0.98 14.15 17.01
C LYS A 270 -0.06 14.88 16.03
N LEU A 271 0.78 15.78 16.55
CA LEU A 271 1.69 16.60 15.73
C LEU A 271 2.62 15.74 14.86
N PHE A 272 3.16 14.63 15.37
CA PHE A 272 4.01 13.74 14.58
C PHE A 272 3.28 13.07 13.40
N ARG A 273 1.96 12.89 13.49
CA ARG A 273 1.15 12.40 12.36
C ARG A 273 0.87 13.52 11.36
N GLN A 274 0.66 14.74 11.88
CA GLN A 274 0.44 15.94 11.08
C GLN A 274 1.68 16.37 10.28
N GLN A 275 2.87 15.87 10.63
CA GLN A 275 4.07 16.01 9.81
C GLN A 275 3.94 15.28 8.46
N LEU A 276 3.07 14.29 8.31
CA LEU A 276 2.94 13.50 7.08
C LEU A 276 1.56 13.62 6.40
N GLY A 277 0.55 14.10 7.13
CA GLY A 277 -0.81 14.25 6.61
C GLY A 277 -1.57 15.42 7.25
N LEU A 278 -2.81 15.57 6.84
CA LEU A 278 -3.75 16.54 7.39
C LEU A 278 -4.75 15.83 8.29
N PHE A 279 -5.34 16.56 9.23
CA PHE A 279 -6.44 16.06 10.04
C PHE A 279 -7.68 16.89 9.77
N SER A 280 -8.81 16.21 9.61
CA SER A 280 -10.11 16.85 9.70
C SER A 280 -10.30 17.53 11.06
N ASP A 281 -11.38 18.27 11.16
CA ASP A 281 -11.98 18.65 12.41
C ASP A 281 -12.25 17.43 13.30
N SER A 282 -12.22 17.66 14.62
CA SER A 282 -12.45 16.57 15.55
C SER A 282 -13.92 16.24 15.66
N TYR A 283 -14.26 14.95 15.64
CA TYR A 283 -15.64 14.45 15.80
C TYR A 283 -15.90 13.84 17.19
N HIS A 284 -14.85 13.63 17.98
CA HIS A 284 -14.95 13.19 19.36
C HIS A 284 -13.73 13.64 20.16
N SER A 285 -13.92 14.05 21.40
CA SER A 285 -12.85 14.41 22.33
C SER A 285 -12.93 13.56 23.60
N GLY A 286 -11.78 13.35 24.22
CA GLY A 286 -11.69 12.53 25.42
C GLY A 286 -10.24 12.45 25.87
N GLY A 287 -9.84 11.28 26.35
CA GLY A 287 -8.53 11.11 26.95
C GLY A 287 -8.31 9.72 27.47
N LYS A 288 -7.10 9.47 27.96
CA LYS A 288 -6.72 8.18 28.52
C LYS A 288 -7.24 8.05 29.94
N THR A 289 -7.76 6.89 30.29
CA THR A 289 -8.23 6.56 31.64
C THR A 289 -7.99 5.08 31.91
N PRO A 290 -7.67 4.70 33.16
CA PRO A 290 -7.49 3.32 33.53
C PRO A 290 -8.79 2.51 33.58
N ILE A 291 -8.70 1.23 33.21
CA ILE A 291 -9.73 0.20 33.34
C ILE A 291 -9.13 -1.03 34.03
N SER A 292 -9.87 -1.59 34.99
CA SER A 292 -9.49 -2.81 35.72
C SER A 292 -10.74 -3.60 36.12
N LEU A 293 -10.55 -4.73 36.81
CA LEU A 293 -11.66 -5.39 37.50
C LEU A 293 -12.32 -4.44 38.51
N CYS A 294 -13.64 -4.39 38.54
CA CYS A 294 -14.39 -3.49 39.43
C CYS A 294 -14.00 -3.67 40.91
N ARG A 295 -13.72 -4.90 41.37
CA ARG A 295 -13.24 -5.18 42.73
C ARG A 295 -11.87 -4.55 43.06
N LYS A 296 -11.07 -4.20 42.05
CA LYS A 296 -9.75 -3.54 42.19
C LYS A 296 -9.81 -2.05 41.83
N LYS A 297 -10.99 -1.46 41.61
CA LYS A 297 -11.14 -0.06 41.14
C LYS A 297 -10.33 0.95 41.96
N HIS A 298 -10.39 0.86 43.29
CA HIS A 298 -9.71 1.78 44.20
C HIS A 298 -8.17 1.61 44.24
N GLN A 299 -7.67 0.45 43.80
CA GLN A 299 -6.23 0.16 43.73
C GLN A 299 -5.57 0.85 42.54
N TYR A 300 -6.32 1.20 41.50
CA TYR A 300 -5.76 1.73 40.24
C TYR A 300 -6.42 3.05 39.81
N ASN A 301 -6.80 3.91 40.75
CA ASN A 301 -7.55 5.13 40.47
C ASN A 301 -6.69 6.41 40.28
N SER A 302 -5.37 6.27 40.17
CA SER A 302 -4.43 7.35 39.82
C SER A 302 -3.17 6.78 39.19
N LEU A 303 -2.36 7.61 38.51
CA LEU A 303 -1.11 7.16 37.90
C LEU A 303 -0.12 6.64 38.94
N GLU A 304 -0.04 7.30 40.10
CA GLU A 304 0.90 6.96 41.17
C GLU A 304 0.61 5.57 41.74
N LYS A 305 -0.67 5.21 41.90
CA LYS A 305 -1.05 3.86 42.36
C LYS A 305 -0.86 2.79 41.30
N ILE A 306 -1.03 3.15 40.02
CA ILE A 306 -0.80 2.25 38.91
C ILE A 306 0.70 1.96 38.77
N ASP A 307 1.55 2.97 38.88
CA ASP A 307 3.01 2.86 38.70
C ASP A 307 3.71 2.27 39.93
N HIS A 308 3.37 1.03 40.25
CA HIS A 308 3.89 0.29 41.39
C HIS A 308 4.50 -1.05 40.93
N PRO A 309 5.63 -1.53 41.51
CA PRO A 309 6.33 -2.74 41.04
C PRO A 309 5.50 -4.03 41.00
N GLN A 310 4.45 -4.11 41.80
CA GLN A 310 3.53 -5.26 41.85
C GLN A 310 2.38 -5.19 40.82
N THR A 311 2.20 -4.04 40.16
CA THR A 311 1.14 -3.85 39.16
C THR A 311 1.56 -4.47 37.83
N ARG A 312 0.72 -5.35 37.28
CA ARG A 312 0.86 -5.82 35.89
C ARG A 312 -0.02 -4.95 34.99
N LEU A 313 0.60 -3.95 34.38
CA LEU A 313 -0.08 -3.05 33.43
C LEU A 313 -0.01 -3.66 32.04
N ILE A 314 -1.17 -3.95 31.44
CA ILE A 314 -1.23 -4.42 30.05
C ILE A 314 -1.48 -3.25 29.10
N VAL A 315 -0.84 -3.29 27.94
CA VAL A 315 -1.03 -2.31 26.88
C VAL A 315 -0.98 -2.97 25.51
N ASN A 316 -1.79 -2.50 24.57
CA ASN A 316 -1.69 -2.95 23.20
C ASN A 316 -0.37 -2.52 22.54
N LYS A 317 0.15 -3.37 21.66
CA LYS A 317 1.36 -3.11 20.88
C LYS A 317 1.16 -1.92 19.93
N GLY A 318 2.05 -0.94 20.04
CA GLY A 318 2.10 0.24 19.21
C GLY A 318 1.12 1.34 19.60
N GLY A 319 0.89 2.26 18.66
CA GLY A 319 -0.11 3.32 18.80
C GLY A 319 0.16 4.33 19.93
N THR A 320 -0.91 4.94 20.44
CA THR A 320 -0.81 6.02 21.44
C THR A 320 -0.86 5.52 22.88
N ASN A 321 -1.43 4.34 23.14
CA ASN A 321 -1.49 3.76 24.48
C ASN A 321 -0.11 3.34 24.96
N GLN A 322 0.64 2.56 24.16
CA GLN A 322 2.01 2.17 24.51
C GLN A 322 2.93 3.38 24.69
N ARG A 323 2.80 4.40 23.82
CA ARG A 323 3.56 5.65 23.97
C ARG A 323 3.26 6.36 25.28
N PHE A 324 1.99 6.44 25.67
CA PHE A 324 1.60 7.04 26.95
C PHE A 324 2.18 6.26 28.13
N VAL A 325 2.06 4.94 28.11
CA VAL A 325 2.62 4.05 29.14
C VAL A 325 4.14 4.22 29.25
N ASN A 326 4.87 4.14 28.15
CA ASN A 326 6.33 4.31 28.14
C ASN A 326 6.78 5.68 28.71
N GLN A 327 5.97 6.72 28.48
CA GLN A 327 6.26 8.07 28.98
C GLN A 327 6.02 8.20 30.49
N HIS A 328 4.95 7.60 31.03
CA HIS A 328 4.47 7.91 32.38
C HIS A 328 4.68 6.79 33.41
N ILE A 329 4.91 5.54 32.98
CA ILE A 329 5.04 4.37 33.85
C ILE A 329 6.52 3.97 33.91
N LYS A 330 7.08 3.86 35.12
CA LYS A 330 8.52 3.62 35.36
C LYS A 330 8.80 2.39 36.22
N GLN A 331 7.83 1.97 37.02
CA GLN A 331 7.97 0.93 38.04
C GLN A 331 7.09 -0.30 37.75
N ALA A 332 5.87 -0.12 37.24
CA ALA A 332 4.97 -1.24 36.97
C ALA A 332 5.50 -2.20 35.90
N GLN A 333 5.07 -3.46 35.98
CA GLN A 333 5.39 -4.47 34.98
C GLN A 333 4.53 -4.25 33.73
N VAL A 334 5.14 -3.77 32.65
CA VAL A 334 4.43 -3.47 31.39
C VAL A 334 4.37 -4.71 30.50
N LEU A 335 3.16 -5.24 30.31
CA LEU A 335 2.86 -6.37 29.43
C LEU A 335 2.36 -5.83 28.08
N VAL A 336 3.16 -5.99 27.03
CA VAL A 336 2.76 -5.58 25.67
C VAL A 336 2.03 -6.72 24.98
N HIS A 337 0.75 -6.51 24.63
CA HIS A 337 -0.10 -7.50 24.00
C HIS A 337 -0.27 -7.24 22.50
N GLY A 338 -0.08 -8.26 21.68
CA GLY A 338 -0.04 -8.11 20.21
C GLY A 338 -1.41 -8.01 19.55
N ASP A 339 -2.46 -8.53 20.18
CA ASP A 339 -3.81 -8.62 19.62
C ASP A 339 -4.78 -7.69 20.35
N ASN A 340 -5.19 -6.61 19.68
CA ASN A 340 -6.08 -5.60 20.24
C ASN A 340 -7.46 -6.15 20.63
N THR A 341 -7.90 -7.25 20.02
CA THR A 341 -9.23 -7.81 20.27
C THR A 341 -9.33 -8.62 21.56
N THR A 342 -8.20 -9.09 22.09
CA THR A 342 -8.14 -9.97 23.27
C THR A 342 -7.44 -9.36 24.48
N VAL A 343 -7.11 -8.06 24.44
CA VAL A 343 -6.37 -7.36 25.50
C VAL A 343 -7.15 -7.29 26.83
N PHE A 344 -8.46 -7.04 26.77
CA PHE A 344 -9.31 -6.94 27.97
C PHE A 344 -9.54 -8.30 28.63
N GLU A 345 -9.54 -9.38 27.85
CA GLU A 345 -9.64 -10.75 28.36
C GLU A 345 -8.44 -11.13 29.25
N GLN A 346 -7.29 -10.48 29.09
CA GLN A 346 -6.15 -10.69 29.98
C GLN A 346 -6.41 -10.13 31.39
N ILE A 347 -7.16 -9.04 31.51
CA ILE A 347 -7.58 -8.47 32.79
C ILE A 347 -8.66 -9.37 33.42
N LEU A 348 -9.65 -9.80 32.62
CA LEU A 348 -10.72 -10.69 33.06
C LEU A 348 -10.18 -12.03 33.57
N ALA A 349 -9.21 -12.61 32.87
CA ALA A 349 -8.53 -13.83 33.27
C ALA A 349 -7.51 -13.66 34.41
N GLY A 350 -7.34 -12.44 34.94
CA GLY A 350 -6.41 -12.15 36.03
C GLY A 350 -4.93 -12.24 35.65
N ARG A 351 -4.59 -12.25 34.36
CA ARG A 351 -3.22 -12.24 33.84
C ARG A 351 -2.60 -10.84 33.81
N ALA A 352 -3.45 -9.81 33.78
CA ALA A 352 -3.09 -8.40 33.97
C ALA A 352 -4.01 -7.75 35.00
N ASP A 353 -3.61 -6.60 35.53
CA ASP A 353 -4.36 -5.91 36.58
C ASP A 353 -5.08 -4.66 36.08
N VAL A 354 -4.46 -3.90 35.17
CA VAL A 354 -4.98 -2.62 34.68
C VAL A 354 -4.49 -2.35 33.26
N MET A 355 -5.31 -1.66 32.48
CA MET A 355 -4.92 -1.05 31.19
C MET A 355 -5.22 0.44 31.23
N ILE A 356 -4.35 1.26 30.63
CA ILE A 356 -4.64 2.68 30.39
C ILE A 356 -4.98 2.86 28.91
N THR A 357 -6.23 3.21 28.63
CA THR A 357 -6.73 3.39 27.25
C THR A 357 -7.72 4.54 27.14
N ASP A 358 -8.24 4.80 25.95
CA ASP A 358 -9.15 5.92 25.72
C ASP A 358 -10.49 5.71 26.43
N LYS A 359 -11.02 6.77 27.06
CA LYS A 359 -12.24 6.74 27.89
C LYS A 359 -13.46 6.15 27.17
N ILE A 360 -13.59 6.38 25.87
CA ILE A 360 -14.68 5.81 25.07
C ILE A 360 -14.58 4.29 24.96
N GLU A 361 -13.37 3.74 24.81
CA GLU A 361 -13.15 2.30 24.81
C GLU A 361 -13.44 1.72 26.19
N VAL A 362 -13.03 2.41 27.26
CA VAL A 362 -13.39 2.01 28.63
C VAL A 362 -14.90 1.93 28.84
N ALA A 363 -15.67 2.90 28.33
CA ALA A 363 -17.13 2.88 28.42
C ALA A 363 -17.73 1.65 27.71
N VAL A 364 -17.30 1.36 26.48
CA VAL A 364 -17.76 0.20 25.70
C VAL A 364 -17.38 -1.11 26.39
N GLN A 365 -16.15 -1.22 26.89
CA GLN A 365 -15.68 -2.45 27.54
C GLN A 365 -16.36 -2.70 28.88
N ALA A 366 -16.63 -1.65 29.67
CA ALA A 366 -17.40 -1.79 30.90
C ALA A 366 -18.87 -2.17 30.65
N LYS A 367 -19.46 -1.70 29.54
CA LYS A 367 -20.81 -2.10 29.10
C LYS A 367 -20.85 -3.57 28.66
N ASN A 368 -19.88 -4.01 27.88
CA ASN A 368 -19.82 -5.39 27.37
C ASN A 368 -19.38 -6.41 28.43
N HIS A 369 -18.55 -5.99 29.38
CA HIS A 369 -18.02 -6.83 30.45
C HIS A 369 -18.28 -6.16 31.81
N PRO A 370 -19.40 -6.47 32.49
CA PRO A 370 -19.77 -5.84 33.76
C PRO A 370 -18.76 -6.03 34.91
N GLN A 371 -17.79 -6.93 34.72
CA GLN A 371 -16.68 -7.15 35.65
C GLN A 371 -15.58 -6.09 35.54
N LEU A 372 -15.53 -5.33 34.42
CA LEU A 372 -14.56 -4.27 34.17
C LEU A 372 -15.17 -2.90 34.48
N CYS A 373 -14.37 -2.04 35.11
CA CYS A 373 -14.76 -0.69 35.45
C CYS A 373 -13.64 0.29 35.11
N GLY A 374 -14.01 1.46 34.58
CA GLY A 374 -13.14 2.62 34.62
C GLY A 374 -12.82 2.97 36.08
N THR A 375 -11.53 3.13 36.39
CA THR A 375 -11.08 3.22 37.79
C THR A 375 -10.92 4.64 38.30
N MET A 376 -10.91 5.61 37.40
CA MET A 376 -10.69 7.01 37.72
C MET A 376 -11.82 7.89 37.16
N ASN A 377 -12.13 8.96 37.87
CA ASN A 377 -12.99 10.03 37.35
C ASN A 377 -12.15 10.94 36.44
N GLY A 378 -12.66 11.27 35.25
CA GLY A 378 -11.93 12.10 34.29
C GLY A 378 -10.91 11.33 33.45
N THR A 379 -9.86 12.04 33.00
CA THR A 379 -8.85 11.52 32.06
C THR A 379 -7.46 12.02 32.42
N LEU A 380 -6.46 11.16 32.23
CA LEU A 380 -5.02 11.42 32.43
C LEU A 380 -4.39 12.27 31.32
N SER A 381 -5.09 12.42 30.19
CA SER A 381 -4.60 13.17 29.04
C SER A 381 -5.78 13.75 28.27
N TYR A 382 -5.52 14.74 27.41
CA TYR A 382 -6.48 15.15 26.39
C TYR A 382 -6.15 14.49 25.03
N SER A 383 -7.18 14.06 24.30
CA SER A 383 -7.06 13.62 22.92
C SER A 383 -8.35 13.89 22.14
N ALA A 384 -8.20 14.40 20.93
CA ALA A 384 -9.28 14.53 19.96
C ALA A 384 -9.13 13.48 18.85
N LYS A 385 -10.25 12.91 18.41
CA LYS A 385 -10.37 11.98 17.28
C LYS A 385 -10.76 12.74 16.03
N ALA A 386 -10.07 12.46 14.94
CA ALA A 386 -10.28 13.07 13.64
C ALA A 386 -9.91 12.07 12.53
N PHE A 387 -10.30 12.37 11.30
CA PHE A 387 -9.90 11.60 10.13
C PHE A 387 -8.54 12.09 9.64
N LEU A 388 -7.69 11.16 9.19
CA LEU A 388 -6.33 11.46 8.70
C LEU A 388 -6.32 11.38 7.18
N LEU A 389 -5.82 12.42 6.52
CA LEU A 389 -5.87 12.59 5.06
C LEU A 389 -4.49 12.90 4.50
N GLY A 390 -4.32 12.69 3.20
CA GLY A 390 -3.17 13.20 2.46
C GLY A 390 -3.09 14.73 2.51
N ARG A 391 -1.98 15.30 2.02
CA ARG A 391 -1.79 16.77 1.97
C ARG A 391 -2.54 17.40 0.81
N ASP A 392 -3.87 17.39 0.91
CA ASP A 392 -4.80 17.94 -0.06
C ASP A 392 -5.82 18.81 0.66
N LEU A 393 -5.67 20.13 0.54
CA LEU A 393 -6.50 21.10 1.26
C LEU A 393 -7.92 21.20 0.68
N ILE A 394 -8.09 20.96 -0.62
CA ILE A 394 -9.41 20.97 -1.26
C ILE A 394 -10.24 19.79 -0.73
N TRP A 395 -9.61 18.62 -0.62
CA TRP A 395 -10.25 17.44 -0.06
C TRP A 395 -10.52 17.60 1.45
N LEU A 396 -9.59 18.17 2.20
CA LEU A 396 -9.79 18.48 3.62
C LEU A 396 -11.02 19.38 3.83
N GLU A 397 -11.14 20.46 3.06
CA GLU A 397 -12.26 21.41 3.18
C GLU A 397 -13.61 20.74 2.94
N TYR A 398 -13.71 19.86 1.93
CA TYR A 398 -14.92 19.10 1.68
C TYR A 398 -15.27 18.19 2.86
N VAL A 399 -14.27 17.47 3.41
CA VAL A 399 -14.45 16.59 4.56
C VAL A 399 -14.87 17.37 5.80
N ASP A 400 -14.28 18.54 6.05
CA ASP A 400 -14.61 19.37 7.21
C ASP A 400 -16.03 19.96 7.08
N THR A 401 -16.42 20.41 5.88
CA THR A 401 -17.79 20.86 5.60
C THR A 401 -18.82 19.75 5.81
N TRP A 402 -18.56 18.55 5.28
CA TRP A 402 -19.43 17.38 5.53
C TRP A 402 -19.48 17.03 7.02
N LEU A 403 -18.34 17.06 7.70
CA LEU A 403 -18.27 16.73 9.12
C LEU A 403 -19.04 17.76 9.97
N GLU A 404 -19.01 19.03 9.61
CA GLU A 404 -19.82 20.07 10.23
C GLU A 404 -21.33 19.78 10.05
N GLN A 405 -21.77 19.38 8.87
CA GLN A 405 -23.17 19.03 8.62
C GLN A 405 -23.63 17.86 9.49
N VAL A 406 -22.90 16.74 9.50
CA VAL A 406 -23.30 15.54 10.27
C VAL A 406 -23.23 15.76 11.80
N LYS A 407 -22.44 16.73 12.26
CA LYS A 407 -22.45 17.16 13.68
C LYS A 407 -23.74 17.90 14.04
N ASN A 408 -24.26 18.71 13.11
CA ASN A 408 -25.37 19.63 13.36
C ASN A 408 -26.74 19.06 12.96
N ASP A 409 -26.80 18.06 12.09
CA ASP A 409 -28.05 17.43 11.65
C ASP A 409 -28.51 16.25 12.53
N GLY A 410 -27.73 15.87 13.54
CA GLY A 410 -28.01 14.78 14.47
C GLY A 410 -27.45 13.41 14.06
N THR A 411 -26.95 13.26 12.83
CA THR A 411 -26.39 12.00 12.31
C THR A 411 -25.26 11.49 13.20
N LEU A 412 -24.29 12.35 13.52
CA LEU A 412 -23.15 11.95 14.36
C LEU A 412 -23.62 11.48 15.74
N LYS A 413 -24.57 12.19 16.35
CA LYS A 413 -25.12 11.82 17.67
C LYS A 413 -25.77 10.43 17.62
N GLN A 414 -26.63 10.19 16.63
CA GLN A 414 -27.31 8.90 16.46
C GLN A 414 -26.31 7.75 16.25
N VAL A 415 -25.25 7.98 15.46
CA VAL A 415 -24.20 6.97 15.26
C VAL A 415 -23.48 6.67 16.57
N PHE A 416 -23.15 7.67 17.40
CA PHE A 416 -22.55 7.40 18.70
C PHE A 416 -23.49 6.63 19.64
N GLU A 417 -24.76 6.99 19.70
CA GLU A 417 -25.79 6.29 20.51
C GLU A 417 -25.97 4.82 20.10
N GLN A 418 -25.78 4.50 18.82
CA GLN A 418 -25.85 3.12 18.33
C GLN A 418 -24.71 2.24 18.87
N TYR A 419 -23.53 2.81 19.13
CA TYR A 419 -22.31 2.04 19.47
C TYR A 419 -21.81 2.24 20.91
N LEU A 420 -22.38 3.17 21.67
CA LEU A 420 -22.13 3.38 23.09
C LEU A 420 -23.27 2.82 23.94
#